data_AF-A0A448IDS5-F1
#
_entry.id   AF-A0A448IDS5-F1
#
_cell.length_a   1.000
_cell.length_b   1.000
_cell.length_c   1.000
_cell.angle_alpha   90.00
_cell.angle_beta   90.00
_cell.angle_gamma   90.00
#
_symmetry.space_group_name_H-M   'P 1'
#
loop_
_entity.id
_entity.type
_entity.pdbx_description
1 polymer ?
#
loop_
_entity_poly.entity_id
_entity_poly.type
_entity_poly.pdbx_seq_one_letter_code
_entity_poly.pdbx_strand_id
1 'polypeptide(L)' 'MSTKSITLSMPEELIRRAKVLAAERDMTVSSLVARLLQQFDGDGRDYDEVWDAERRLMDQGIGLRVGPITWSGHELHEL' A
#
# COMPACT_ATOMS: atom_id res chain seq x y z
N MET A 1 -20.20 -4.26 10.62
CA MET A 1 -19.36 -5.35 10.06
C MET A 1 -19.33 -6.48 11.08
N SER A 2 -19.47 -7.74 10.65
CA SER A 2 -19.50 -8.89 11.58
C SER A 2 -18.07 -9.33 11.90
N THR A 3 -17.72 -9.43 13.19
CA THR A 3 -16.44 -9.97 13.64
C THR A 3 -16.52 -11.50 13.77
N LYS A 4 -15.45 -12.21 13.40
CA LYS A 4 -15.30 -13.66 13.60
C LYS A 4 -13.98 -13.93 14.32
N SER A 5 -13.99 -14.85 15.28
CA SER A 5 -12.80 -15.27 16.00
C SER A 5 -11.98 -16.26 15.19
N ILE A 6 -10.67 -16.08 15.17
CA ILE A 6 -9.71 -17.00 14.55
C ILE A 6 -8.71 -17.41 15.62
N THR A 7 -8.41 -18.70 15.72
CA THR A 7 -7.35 -19.23 16.59
C THR A 7 -6.05 -19.30 15.80
N LEU A 8 -4.99 -18.69 16.34
CA LEU A 8 -3.67 -18.66 15.72
C LEU A 8 -2.65 -19.32 16.66
N SER A 9 -1.82 -20.20 16.11
CA SER A 9 -0.69 -20.80 16.82
C SER A 9 0.58 -20.03 16.49
N MET A 10 1.29 -19.56 17.51
CA MET A 10 2.52 -18.79 17.37
C MET A 10 3.51 -19.15 18.49
N PRO A 11 4.82 -18.93 18.31
CA PRO A 11 5.79 -19.10 19.38
C PRO A 11 5.45 -18.25 20.61
N GLU A 12 5.64 -18.79 21.81
CA GLU A 12 5.31 -18.11 23.07
C GLU A 12 6.01 -16.75 23.19
N GLU A 13 7.29 -16.67 22.84
CA GLU A 13 8.07 -15.44 22.83
C GLU A 13 7.47 -14.37 21.90
N LEU A 14 6.87 -14.79 20.77
CA LEU A 14 6.21 -13.87 19.86
C LEU A 14 4.91 -13.32 20.46
N ILE A 15 4.14 -14.16 21.16
CA ILE A 15 2.94 -13.74 21.89
C ILE A 15 3.32 -12.73 22.99
N ARG A 16 4.41 -12.97 23.73
CA ARG A 16 4.88 -12.04 24.77
C ARG A 16 5.23 -10.68 24.18
N ARG A 17 6.01 -10.65 23.10
CA ARG A 17 6.38 -9.41 22.41
C ARG A 17 5.16 -8.68 21.83
N ALA A 18 4.23 -9.42 21.24
CA ALA A 18 3.00 -8.84 20.69
C ALA A 18 2.14 -8.17 21.78
N LYS A 19 2.06 -8.76 22.99
CA LYS A 19 1.35 -8.15 24.12
C LYS A 19 1.99 -6.84 24.59
N VAL A 20 3.32 -6.82 24.72
CA VAL A 20 4.07 -5.59 25.09
C VAL A 20 3.83 -4.50 24.05
N LEU A 21 4.00 -4.82 22.77
CA LEU A 21 3.80 -3.88 21.67
C LEU A 21 2.37 -3.34 21.60
N ALA A 22 1.38 -4.19 21.87
CA ALA A 22 -0.01 -3.80 21.91
C ALA A 22 -0.25 -2.81 23.07
N ALA A 23 0.30 -3.08 24.26
CA ALA A 23 0.20 -2.19 25.42
C ALA A 23 0.88 -0.83 25.17
N GLU A 24 2.08 -0.82 24.57
CA GLU A 24 2.80 0.42 24.23
C GLU A 24 2.03 1.32 23.26
N ARG A 25 1.15 0.74 22.44
CA ARG A 25 0.36 1.45 21.42
C ARG A 25 -1.10 1.66 21.78
N ASP A 26 -1.48 1.37 23.04
CA ASP A 26 -2.87 1.40 23.50
C ASP A 26 -3.83 0.57 22.61
N MET A 27 -3.36 -0.61 22.19
CA MET A 27 -4.06 -1.53 21.32
C MET A 27 -4.25 -2.90 21.98
N THR A 28 -5.20 -3.68 21.47
CA THR A 28 -5.29 -5.12 21.76
C THR A 28 -4.43 -5.93 20.79
N VAL A 29 -4.04 -7.15 21.19
CA VAL A 29 -3.35 -8.09 20.29
C VAL A 29 -4.19 -8.38 19.04
N SER A 30 -5.51 -8.54 19.20
CA SER A 30 -6.43 -8.78 18.09
C SER A 30 -6.47 -7.59 17.11
N SER A 31 -6.48 -6.35 17.61
CA SER A 31 -6.41 -5.15 16.74
C SER A 31 -5.05 -4.98 16.08
N LEU A 32 -3.96 -5.39 16.74
CA LEU A 32 -2.63 -5.38 16.15
C LEU A 32 -2.54 -6.37 14.98
N VAL A 33 -3.06 -7.59 15.15
CA VAL A 33 -3.12 -8.60 14.09
C VAL A 33 -4.04 -8.15 12.95
N ALA A 34 -5.22 -7.61 13.27
CA ALA A 34 -6.12 -7.09 12.25
C ALA A 34 -5.48 -5.98 11.42
N ARG A 35 -4.74 -5.05 12.05
CA ARG A 35 -4.00 -3.99 11.35
C ARG A 35 -2.92 -4.56 10.44
N LEU A 36 -2.17 -5.56 10.91
CA LEU A 36 -1.15 -6.23 10.08
C LEU A 36 -1.78 -6.89 8.85
N LEU A 37 -2.90 -7.59 9.03
CA LEU A 37 -3.65 -8.21 7.93
C LEU A 37 -4.18 -7.15 6.94
N GLN A 38 -4.65 -6.01 7.43
CA GLN A 38 -5.06 -4.88 6.59
C GLN A 38 -3.90 -4.27 5.81
N GLN A 39 -2.68 -4.25 6.35
CA GLN A 39 -1.51 -3.76 5.61
C GLN A 39 -1.17 -4.69 4.43
N PHE A 40 -1.26 -6.01 4.62
CA PHE A 40 -1.07 -6.97 3.52
C PHE A 40 -2.17 -6.93 2.47
N ASP A 41 -3.40 -6.59 2.86
CA ASP A 41 -4.54 -6.44 1.95
C ASP A 41 -4.59 -5.05 1.29
N GLY A 42 -4.00 -4.03 1.92
CA GLY A 42 -3.92 -2.65 1.42
C GLY A 42 -2.84 -2.46 0.36
N ASP A 43 -1.66 -3.06 0.52
CA ASP A 43 -0.54 -2.88 -0.43
C ASP A 43 -0.85 -3.42 -1.84
N GLY A 44 -1.64 -4.49 -1.96
CA GLY A 44 -2.02 -5.04 -3.26
C GLY A 44 -3.15 -4.27 -3.95
N ARG A 45 -4.10 -3.74 -3.19
CA ARG A 45 -5.28 -3.05 -3.74
C ARG A 45 -5.00 -1.58 -4.04
N ASP A 46 -4.25 -0.87 -3.19
CA ASP A 46 -3.86 0.52 -3.45
C ASP A 46 -2.83 0.62 -4.59
N TYR A 47 -1.87 -0.31 -4.69
CA TYR A 47 -0.87 -0.25 -5.75
C TYR A 47 -1.49 -0.42 -7.13
N ASP A 48 -2.32 -1.46 -7.33
CA ASP A 48 -2.97 -1.71 -8.62
C ASP A 48 -3.95 -0.59 -8.98
N GLU A 49 -4.69 -0.05 -8.01
CA GLU A 49 -5.62 1.07 -8.23
C GLU A 49 -4.90 2.37 -8.59
N VAL A 50 -3.79 2.70 -7.90
CA VAL A 50 -2.94 3.86 -8.20
C VAL A 50 -2.24 3.69 -9.55
N TRP A 51 -1.74 2.50 -9.84
CA TRP A 51 -1.11 2.16 -11.11
C TRP A 51 -2.08 2.32 -12.29
N ASP A 52 -3.30 1.80 -12.15
CA ASP A 52 -4.34 1.95 -13.17
C ASP A 52 -4.84 3.39 -13.30
N ALA A 53 -4.86 4.16 -12.21
CA ALA A 53 -5.17 5.59 -12.25
C ALA A 53 -4.09 6.39 -13.00
N GLU A 54 -2.81 6.13 -12.71
CA GLU A 54 -1.69 6.81 -13.34
C GLU A 54 -1.60 6.45 -14.84
N ARG A 55 -1.81 5.18 -15.19
CA ARG A 55 -1.86 4.74 -16.59
C ARG A 55 -2.98 5.42 -17.37
N ARG A 56 -4.16 5.59 -16.76
CA ARG A 56 -5.27 6.35 -17.38
C ARG A 56 -4.91 7.82 -17.58
N LEU A 57 -4.18 8.42 -16.64
CA LEU A 57 -3.74 9.81 -16.73
C LEU A 57 -2.69 10.01 -17.83
N MET A 58 -1.78 9.05 -18.00
CA MET A 58 -0.81 9.02 -19.11
C MET A 58 -1.50 8.85 -20.48
N ASP A 59 -2.49 7.96 -20.58
CA ASP A 59 -3.23 7.70 -21.83
C ASP A 59 -4.13 8.89 -22.23
N GLN A 60 -4.80 9.52 -21.27
CA GLN A 60 -5.61 10.71 -21.50
C GLN A 60 -4.74 11.94 -21.84
N GLY A 61 -3.52 11.98 -21.28
CA GLY A 61 -2.63 13.11 -21.38
C GLY A 61 -3.12 14.31 -20.57
N ILE A 62 -2.19 15.06 -19.98
CA ILE A 62 -2.50 16.21 -19.10
C ILE A 62 -2.93 17.49 -19.84
N GLY A 63 -3.25 17.41 -21.14
CA GLY A 63 -3.71 18.53 -21.97
C GLY A 63 -2.69 19.67 -22.17
N LEU A 64 -1.53 19.62 -21.52
CA LEU A 64 -0.46 20.59 -21.65
C LEU A 64 0.28 20.36 -22.96
N ARG A 65 0.12 21.30 -23.89
CA ARG A 65 0.87 21.35 -25.15
C ARG A 65 1.49 22.73 -25.29
N VAL A 66 2.83 22.78 -25.28
CA VAL A 66 3.59 24.00 -25.54
C VAL A 66 4.26 23.86 -26.90
N GLY A 67 3.61 24.40 -27.93
CA GLY A 67 4.11 24.34 -29.30
C GLY A 67 4.11 22.93 -29.92
N PRO A 68 4.66 22.78 -31.14
CA PRO A 68 4.88 21.48 -31.75
C PRO A 68 5.96 20.69 -30.98
N ILE A 69 5.81 19.36 -30.91
CA ILE A 69 6.87 18.49 -30.37
C ILE A 69 8.01 18.47 -31.39
N THR A 70 9.14 19.09 -31.05
CA THR A 70 10.32 19.19 -31.94
C THR A 70 11.45 18.25 -31.56
N TRP A 71 11.34 17.52 -30.44
CA TRP A 71 12.39 16.65 -29.94
C TRP A 71 12.11 15.19 -30.25
N SER A 72 13.18 14.45 -30.55
CA SER A 72 13.16 12.99 -30.64
C SER A 72 13.46 12.37 -29.27
N GLY A 73 12.94 11.17 -28.99
CA GLY A 73 13.15 10.51 -27.70
C GLY A 73 14.62 10.26 -27.33
N HIS A 74 15.51 10.24 -28.32
CA HIS A 74 16.96 10.13 -28.12
C HIS A 74 17.56 11.41 -27.51
N GLU A 75 17.11 12.59 -27.94
CA GLU A 75 17.59 13.90 -27.44
C GLU A 75 17.19 14.15 -25.97
N LEU A 76 16.10 13.51 -25.51
CA LEU A 76 15.62 13.61 -24.13
C LEU A 76 16.40 12.76 -23.13
N HIS A 77 17.07 11.70 -23.60
CA HIS A 77 17.76 10.72 -22.74
C HIS A 77 19.23 11.10 -22.46
N GLU A 78 19.77 12.11 -23.15
CA GLU A 78 21.15 12.59 -23.00
C GLU A 78 21.27 13.96 -22.28
N LEU A 79 20.17 14.47 -21.71
CA LEU A 79 20.15 15.65 -20.82
C LEU A 79 20.46 15.27 -19.37
#